data_AF-A0A2N2P0A0-F1
#
_entry.id   AF-A0A2N2P0A0-F1
#
_cell.length_a   1.000
_cell.length_b   1.000
_cell.length_c   1.000
_cell.angle_alpha   90.00
_cell.angle_beta   90.00
_cell.angle_gamma   90.00
#
_symmetry.space_group_name_H-M   'P 1'
#
loop_
_entity.id
_entity.type
_entity.pdbx_description
1 polymer ?
#
loop_
_entity_poly.entity_id
_entity_poly.type
_entity_poly.pdbx_seq_one_letter_code
_entity_poly.pdbx_strand_id
1 'polypeptide(L)'
;MVSDGLVTFTGLWPGYLAYVRHKLVHPLLTGFNLGSSECPADYHLIIDLVERQAFVASCKVADRFQATQWKQGVKQEKPLSLSSEEMENWVEELEQQLLHFPSMDELMSQIAEDEKLVAALEHWLDDQTPSS
;
A
#
# COMPACT_ATOMS: atom_id res chain seq x y z
N MET A 1 -4.22 19.57 6.13
CA MET A 1 -4.23 18.44 5.19
C MET A 1 -5.67 17.95 5.13
N VAL A 2 -6.38 18.23 4.04
CA VAL A 2 -7.77 17.77 3.84
C VAL A 2 -7.66 16.29 3.48
N SER A 3 -8.05 15.44 4.42
CA SER A 3 -8.10 13.99 4.21
C SER A 3 -9.42 13.69 3.50
N ASP A 4 -9.34 13.28 2.23
CA ASP A 4 -10.43 12.71 1.46
C ASP A 4 -10.56 11.20 1.75
N GLY A 5 -10.06 10.70 2.88
CA GLY A 5 -10.17 9.31 3.32
C GLY A 5 -9.64 8.27 2.32
N LEU A 6 -8.77 8.66 1.38
CA LEU A 6 -8.05 7.76 0.47
C LEU A 6 -6.57 7.64 0.85
N VAL A 7 -6.28 7.53 2.15
CA VAL A 7 -4.91 7.36 2.64
C VAL A 7 -4.51 5.90 2.56
N THR A 8 -3.77 5.51 1.52
CA THR A 8 -2.93 4.31 1.57
C THR A 8 -1.61 4.66 2.24
N PHE A 9 -1.10 3.78 3.10
CA PHE A 9 0.18 3.99 3.79
C PHE A 9 1.39 4.15 2.83
N THR A 10 1.23 3.81 1.55
CA THR A 10 2.28 3.86 0.52
C THR A 10 2.02 4.89 -0.60
N GLY A 11 0.90 5.61 -0.60
CA GLY A 11 0.61 6.69 -1.57
C GLY A 11 0.29 6.26 -3.01
N LEU A 12 0.48 4.99 -3.40
CA LEU A 12 0.27 4.51 -4.78
C LEU A 12 -1.20 4.10 -5.05
N TRP A 13 -2.10 5.08 -5.00
CA TRP A 13 -3.52 4.90 -5.27
C TRP A 13 -3.87 4.37 -6.68
N PRO A 14 -3.17 4.79 -7.78
CA PRO A 14 -3.51 4.34 -9.13
C PRO A 14 -3.45 2.82 -9.32
N GLY A 15 -2.43 2.16 -8.74
CA GLY A 15 -2.27 0.71 -8.83
C GLY A 15 -3.39 -0.06 -8.12
N TYR A 16 -3.80 0.40 -6.94
CA TYR A 16 -4.95 -0.18 -6.23
C TYR A 16 -6.22 -0.06 -7.07
N LEU A 17 -6.50 1.12 -7.61
CA LEU A 17 -7.68 1.35 -8.43
C LEU A 17 -7.68 0.50 -9.70
N ALA A 18 -6.56 0.42 -10.41
CA ALA A 18 -6.41 -0.41 -11.58
C ALA A 18 -6.78 -1.87 -11.26
N TYR A 19 -6.28 -2.39 -10.14
CA TYR A 19 -6.59 -3.76 -9.70
C TYR A 19 -8.08 -3.96 -9.39
N VAL A 20 -8.67 -3.17 -8.47
CA VAL A 20 -10.04 -3.43 -7.98
C VAL A 20 -11.13 -3.06 -9.00
N ARG A 21 -10.81 -2.21 -9.97
CA ARG A 21 -11.73 -1.83 -11.07
C ARG A 21 -11.55 -2.69 -12.30
N HIS A 22 -10.49 -3.49 -12.39
CA HIS A 22 -10.26 -4.36 -13.53
C HIS A 22 -11.44 -5.32 -13.74
N LYS A 23 -11.84 -5.53 -15.00
CA LYS A 23 -13.03 -6.32 -15.39
C LYS A 23 -13.05 -7.75 -14.81
N LEU A 24 -11.87 -8.34 -14.62
CA LEU A 24 -11.71 -9.68 -14.06
C LEU A 24 -11.86 -9.71 -12.52
N VAL A 25 -11.50 -8.62 -11.84
CA VAL A 25 -11.43 -8.55 -10.37
C VAL A 25 -12.70 -7.92 -9.80
N HIS A 26 -13.19 -6.84 -10.41
CA HIS A 26 -14.33 -6.07 -9.91
C HIS A 26 -15.57 -6.92 -9.57
N PRO A 27 -15.99 -7.89 -10.40
CA PRO A 27 -17.14 -8.75 -10.07
C PRO A 27 -16.92 -9.60 -8.81
N LEU A 28 -15.67 -10.01 -8.54
CA LEU A 28 -15.31 -10.80 -7.36
C LEU A 28 -15.35 -9.97 -6.07
N LEU A 29 -15.23 -8.65 -6.20
CA LEU A 29 -15.19 -7.71 -5.06
C LEU A 29 -16.52 -6.99 -4.80
N THR A 30 -17.51 -7.10 -5.71
CA THR A 30 -18.74 -6.29 -5.67
C THR A 30 -19.55 -6.44 -4.37
N GLY A 31 -19.42 -7.57 -3.66
CA GLY A 31 -20.10 -7.83 -2.38
C GLY A 31 -19.33 -7.40 -1.13
N PHE A 32 -18.12 -6.85 -1.26
CA PHE A 32 -17.26 -6.52 -0.14
C PHE A 32 -17.05 -5.01 -0.04
N ASN A 33 -17.45 -4.43 1.09
CA ASN A 33 -17.17 -3.03 1.39
C ASN A 33 -15.69 -2.86 1.78
N LEU A 34 -14.86 -2.44 0.82
CA LEU A 34 -13.44 -2.12 1.01
C LEU A 34 -13.21 -0.67 1.49
N GLY A 35 -14.27 0.07 1.81
CA GLY A 35 -14.21 1.44 2.31
C GLY A 35 -14.07 2.50 1.22
N SER A 36 -14.25 3.74 1.65
CA SER A 36 -14.11 4.97 0.87
C SER A 36 -13.85 6.15 1.80
N SER A 37 -13.79 7.36 1.23
CA SER A 37 -13.68 8.61 1.98
C SER A 37 -14.76 8.78 3.05
N GLU A 38 -16.00 8.38 2.72
CA GLU A 38 -17.20 8.60 3.52
C GLU A 38 -17.65 7.35 4.30
N CYS A 39 -17.14 6.17 3.93
CA CYS A 39 -17.61 4.90 4.47
C CYS A 39 -16.43 4.05 4.96
N PRO A 40 -16.39 3.65 6.24
CA PRO A 40 -15.34 2.76 6.72
C PRO A 40 -15.42 1.39 6.02
N ALA A 41 -14.27 0.74 5.87
CA ALA A 41 -14.19 -0.60 5.31
C ALA A 41 -14.71 -1.64 6.31
N ASP A 42 -15.49 -2.60 5.83
CA ASP A 42 -15.86 -3.82 6.58
C ASP A 42 -14.87 -4.96 6.30
N TYR A 43 -14.18 -4.91 5.16
CA TYR A 43 -13.23 -5.90 4.69
C TYR A 43 -11.92 -5.26 4.21
N HIS A 44 -10.84 -6.01 4.37
CA HIS A 44 -9.54 -5.70 3.75
C HIS A 44 -9.26 -6.67 2.60
N LEU A 45 -8.64 -6.12 1.55
CA LEU A 45 -8.00 -6.90 0.50
C LEU A 45 -6.55 -7.16 0.92
N ILE A 46 -6.18 -8.43 1.00
CA ILE A 46 -4.84 -8.89 1.38
C ILE A 46 -4.19 -9.49 0.14
N ILE A 47 -3.02 -8.97 -0.24
CA ILE A 47 -2.24 -9.48 -1.37
C ILE A 47 -1.04 -10.24 -0.84
N ASP A 48 -0.98 -11.53 -1.13
CA ASP A 48 0.20 -12.36 -0.92
C ASP A 48 1.14 -12.21 -2.12
N LEU A 49 2.29 -11.59 -1.91
CA LEU A 49 3.28 -11.35 -2.96
C LEU A 49 4.13 -12.60 -3.29
N VAL A 50 4.18 -13.59 -2.39
CA VAL A 50 4.94 -14.83 -2.59
C VAL A 50 4.13 -15.78 -3.46
N GLU A 51 2.92 -16.09 -3.02
CA GLU A 51 2.03 -17.02 -3.72
C GLU A 51 1.21 -16.34 -4.84
N ARG A 52 1.30 -15.00 -4.93
CA ARG A 52 0.57 -14.17 -5.91
C ARG A 52 -0.94 -14.37 -5.84
N GLN A 53 -1.47 -14.44 -4.62
CA GLN A 53 -2.89 -14.63 -4.35
C GLN A 53 -3.50 -13.42 -3.65
N ALA A 54 -4.80 -13.23 -3.85
CA ALA A 54 -5.56 -12.18 -3.20
C ALA A 54 -6.65 -12.79 -2.32
N PHE A 55 -6.79 -12.27 -1.10
CA PHE A 55 -7.78 -12.72 -0.13
C PHE A 55 -8.61 -11.53 0.35
N VAL A 56 -9.90 -11.78 0.62
CA VAL A 56 -10.76 -10.81 1.28
C VAL A 56 -11.09 -11.33 2.68
N ALA A 57 -10.87 -10.50 3.69
CA ALA A 57 -11.15 -10.83 5.08
C ALA A 57 -11.79 -9.64 5.80
N SER A 58 -12.66 -9.91 6.78
CA SER A 58 -13.19 -8.83 7.62
C SER A 58 -12.05 -8.07 8.29
N CYS A 59 -12.17 -6.76 8.50
CA CYS A 59 -11.12 -5.92 9.09
C CYS A 59 -10.52 -6.55 10.36
N LYS A 60 -11.37 -7.01 11.30
CA LYS A 60 -10.92 -7.69 12.53
C LYS A 60 -9.96 -8.87 12.31
N VAL A 61 -10.19 -9.66 11.26
CA VAL A 61 -9.35 -10.82 10.93
C VAL A 61 -8.06 -10.36 10.27
N ALA A 62 -8.16 -9.42 9.32
CA ALA A 62 -7.02 -8.85 8.61
C ALA A 62 -6.07 -8.13 9.57
N ASP A 63 -6.58 -7.31 10.49
CA ASP A 63 -5.80 -6.58 11.49
C ASP A 63 -5.04 -7.55 12.40
N ARG A 64 -5.69 -8.62 12.83
CA ARG A 64 -5.05 -9.66 13.64
C ARG A 64 -3.95 -10.39 12.85
N PHE A 65 -4.19 -10.67 11.57
CA PHE A 65 -3.20 -11.28 10.69
C PHE A 65 -1.97 -10.37 10.53
N GLN A 66 -2.18 -9.10 10.21
CA GLN A 66 -1.12 -8.09 10.08
C GLN A 66 -0.33 -7.92 11.39
N ALA A 67 -1.01 -7.84 12.53
CA ALA A 67 -0.35 -7.76 13.84
C ALA A 67 0.48 -9.02 14.15
N THR A 68 0.08 -10.18 13.65
CA THR A 68 0.83 -11.43 13.81
C THR A 68 2.08 -11.42 12.94
N GLN A 69 2.00 -10.92 11.72
CA GLN A 69 3.17 -10.74 10.85
C GLN A 69 4.20 -9.78 11.47
N TRP A 70 3.77 -8.69 12.09
CA TRP A 70 4.68 -7.80 12.82
C TRP A 70 5.41 -8.50 13.96
N LYS A 71 4.71 -9.36 14.71
CA LYS A 71 5.29 -10.14 15.81
C LYS A 71 6.23 -11.25 15.34
N GLN A 72 6.05 -11.74 14.11
CA GLN A 72 6.85 -12.82 13.53
C GLN A 72 8.03 -12.31 12.69
N GLY A 73 7.87 -11.19 11.99
CA GLY A 73 8.88 -10.55 11.12
C GLY A 73 9.93 -9.77 11.90
N VAL A 74 9.63 -9.40 13.14
CA VAL A 74 10.62 -8.90 14.07
C VAL A 74 11.36 -10.12 14.65
N LYS A 75 12.49 -10.50 14.04
CA LYS A 75 13.67 -10.76 14.88
C LYS A 75 13.64 -9.59 15.84
N GLN A 76 13.49 -9.81 17.15
CA GLN A 76 13.60 -8.75 18.14
C GLN A 76 14.98 -8.12 17.96
N GLU A 77 15.09 -7.17 17.03
CA GLU A 77 16.16 -6.21 17.00
C GLU A 77 16.06 -5.59 18.37
N LYS A 78 17.11 -5.79 19.15
CA LYS A 78 17.22 -5.21 20.49
C LYS A 78 16.70 -3.78 20.39
N PRO A 79 15.83 -3.34 21.30
CA PRO A 79 15.39 -1.96 21.32
C PRO A 79 16.59 -1.05 21.07
N LEU A 80 16.55 -0.29 19.97
CA LEU A 80 17.62 0.60 19.58
C LEU A 80 17.84 1.55 20.75
N SER A 81 18.91 1.30 21.50
CA SER A 81 19.25 2.07 22.68
C SER A 81 20.14 3.20 22.19
N LEU A 82 19.50 4.28 21.76
CA LEU A 82 20.21 5.50 21.37
C LEU A 82 20.54 6.28 22.63
N SER A 83 21.78 6.76 22.72
CA SER A 83 22.14 7.85 23.62
C SER A 83 21.38 9.13 23.25
N SER A 84 21.33 10.10 24.15
CA SER A 84 20.69 11.40 23.87
C SER A 84 21.29 12.10 22.65
N GLU A 85 22.61 11.98 22.44
CA GLU A 85 23.32 12.58 21.31
C GLU A 85 22.98 11.86 19.99
N GLU A 86 22.89 10.53 19.99
CA GLU A 86 22.46 9.75 18.82
C GLU A 86 20.99 10.01 18.46
N MET A 87 20.14 10.23 19.47
CA MET A 87 18.74 10.60 19.25
C MET A 87 18.61 11.98 18.61
N GLU A 88 19.42 12.96 19.06
CA GLU A 88 19.41 14.33 18.52
C GLU A 88 19.90 14.34 17.07
N ASN A 89 20.98 13.63 16.76
CA ASN A 89 21.46 13.45 15.38
C ASN A 89 20.41 12.76 14.49
N TRP A 90 19.72 11.74 15.00
CA TRP A 90 18.69 11.04 14.25
C TRP A 90 17.47 11.92 13.96
N VAL A 91 17.10 12.79 14.89
CA VAL A 91 16.04 13.79 14.69
C VAL A 91 16.48 14.82 13.64
N GLU A 92 17.71 15.32 13.70
CA GLU A 92 18.24 16.24 12.69
C GLU A 92 18.28 15.61 11.29
N GLU A 93 18.71 14.35 11.16
CA GLU A 93 18.68 13.62 9.89
C GLU A 93 17.25 13.45 9.36
N LEU A 94 16.30 13.11 10.22
CA LEU A 94 14.88 13.04 9.85
C LEU A 94 14.32 14.38 9.41
N GLU A 95 14.64 15.46 10.11
CA GLU A 95 14.23 16.81 9.74
C GLU A 95 14.80 17.20 8.38
N GLN A 96 16.08 16.91 8.10
CA GLN A 96 16.69 17.15 6.80
C GLN A 96 16.03 16.33 5.67
N GLN A 97 15.69 15.06 5.94
CA GLN A 97 14.96 14.22 4.98
C GLN A 97 13.54 14.74 4.74
N LEU A 98 12.85 15.21 5.78
CA LEU A 98 11.50 15.77 5.68
C LEU A 98 11.48 17.14 4.98
N LEU A 99 12.59 17.89 5.03
CA LEU A 99 12.77 19.15 4.30
C LEU A 99 13.12 18.94 2.83
N HIS A 100 13.55 17.73 2.44
CA HIS A 100 13.84 17.40 1.06
C HIS A 100 12.54 17.11 0.29
N PHE A 101 11.99 18.15 -0.31
CA PHE A 101 10.92 18.00 -1.30
C PHE A 101 11.53 17.59 -2.64
N PRO A 102 10.94 16.58 -3.32
CA PRO A 102 11.40 16.22 -4.66
C PRO A 102 11.25 17.42 -5.59
N SER A 103 12.24 17.59 -6.47
CA SER A 103 12.14 18.53 -7.57
C SER A 103 11.01 18.16 -8.52
N MET A 104 10.59 19.11 -9.37
CA MET A 104 9.58 18.86 -10.39
C MET A 104 9.99 17.72 -11.33
N ASP A 105 11.26 17.64 -11.72
CA ASP A 105 11.74 16.60 -12.62
C ASP A 105 11.71 15.21 -11.98
N GLU A 106 12.04 15.12 -10.68
CA GLU A 106 11.93 13.88 -9.90
C GLU A 106 10.47 13.45 -9.73
N LEU A 107 9.57 14.40 -9.43
CA LEU A 107 8.14 14.14 -9.35
C LEU A 107 7.58 13.60 -10.67
N MET A 108 7.90 14.26 -11.80
CA MET A 108 7.43 13.82 -13.11
C MET A 108 8.00 12.46 -13.50
N SER A 109 9.26 12.19 -13.16
CA SER A 109 9.90 10.90 -13.39
C SER A 109 9.22 9.79 -12.58
N GLN A 110 8.87 10.06 -11.32
CA GLN A 110 8.13 9.12 -10.48
C GLN A 110 6.72 8.83 -11.03
N ILE A 111 5.99 9.87 -11.44
CA ILE A 111 4.65 9.71 -12.05
C ILE A 111 4.73 8.83 -13.30
N ALA A 112 5.72 9.05 -14.17
CA ALA A 112 5.89 8.27 -15.39
C ALA A 112 6.20 6.79 -15.11
N GLU A 113 7.02 6.50 -14.09
CA GLU A 113 7.29 5.11 -13.70
C GLU A 113 6.05 4.46 -13.06
N ASP A 114 5.30 5.19 -12.23
CA ASP A 114 4.05 4.71 -11.65
C ASP A 114 3.03 4.36 -12.74
N GLU A 115 2.85 5.21 -13.76
CA GLU A 115 1.98 4.95 -14.91
C GLU A 115 2.37 3.67 -15.66
N LYS A 116 3.68 3.47 -15.87
CA LYS A 116 4.20 2.28 -16.54
C LYS A 116 3.96 1.01 -15.72
N LEU A 117 4.12 1.08 -14.40
CA LEU A 117 3.82 -0.06 -13.51
C LEU A 117 2.33 -0.39 -13.48
N VAL A 118 1.47 0.63 -13.49
CA VAL A 118 0.01 0.45 -13.58
C VAL A 118 -0.37 -0.21 -14.89
N ALA A 119 0.15 0.27 -16.02
CA ALA A 119 -0.11 -0.32 -17.33
C ALA A 119 0.37 -1.78 -17.40
N ALA A 120 1.51 -2.09 -16.79
CA ALA A 120 2.01 -3.47 -16.72
C ALA A 120 1.09 -4.37 -15.88
N LEU A 121 0.54 -3.86 -14.77
CA LEU A 121 -0.44 -4.59 -13.96
C LEU A 121 -1.73 -4.87 -14.73
N GLU A 122 -2.27 -3.87 -15.43
CA GLU A 122 -3.49 -4.03 -16.23
C GLU A 122 -3.28 -5.04 -17.35
N HIS A 123 -2.16 -4.96 -18.07
CA HIS A 123 -1.83 -5.92 -19.11
C HIS A 123 -1.69 -7.35 -18.56
N TRP A 124 -1.03 -7.51 -17.41
CA TRP A 124 -0.92 -8.81 -16.75
C TRP A 124 -2.29 -9.39 -16.36
N LEU A 125 -3.22 -8.54 -15.89
CA LEU A 125 -4.59 -8.94 -15.55
C LEU A 125 -5.42 -9.30 -16.79
N ASP A 126 -5.23 -8.59 -17.90
CA ASP A 126 -5.86 -8.90 -19.18
C ASP A 126 -5.46 -10.31 -19.65
N ASP A 127 -4.18 -10.65 -19.55
CA ASP A 127 -3.63 -11.98 -19.91
C ASP A 127 -4.18 -13.13 -19.05
N GLN A 128 -4.72 -12.84 -17.86
CA GLN A 128 -5.38 -13.84 -17.03
C GLN A 128 -6.80 -14.17 -17.51
N THR A 129 -7.36 -13.39 -18.44
CA THR A 129 -8.70 -13.62 -18.97
C THR A 129 -8.64 -14.76 -19.99
N PRO A 130 -9.33 -15.90 -19.78
CA PRO A 130 -9.40 -16.95 -20.79
C PRO A 130 -9.96 -16.37 -22.09
N SER A 131 -9.32 -16.66 -23.22
CA SER A 131 -9.91 -16.39 -24.53
C SER A 131 -11.28 -17.07 -24.57
N SER A 132 -12.35 -16.28 -24.60
CA SER A 132 -13.73 -16.77 -24.70
C SER A 132 -13.99 -17.42 -26.05
#